data_AF-A0A8B9S438-F1
#
_entry.id   AF-A0A8B9S438-F1
#
_cell.length_a   1.000
_cell.length_b   1.000
_cell.length_c   1.000
_cell.angle_alpha   90.00
_cell.angle_beta   90.00
_cell.angle_gamma   90.00
#
_symmetry.space_group_name_H-M   'P 1'
#
loop_
_entity.id
_entity.type
_entity.pdbx_description
1 polymer ?
#
loop_
_entity_poly.entity_id
_entity_poly.type
_entity_poly.pdbx_seq_one_letter_code
_entity_poly.pdbx_strand_id
1 'polypeptide(L)'
;IALTHHCLHAEKRDCPINVYFIIDTSESVALQTVPIQSLVDQIKRFIPVFINKLENEVYQNQVSITWRFGGLHYSDVVEIYSPLTSSKDTYLTKLYAINYLGRGTFTDCAISNMTEQIQSQMAPGVNFAVVITDGHVTGSPCGGMKMQAERARDMGIKLFAVAPSENVYEQGLREIANLPHELYRNNYAITQKDTLDIDVNTTDRIIQVMCYKMSCLEIAGPPGPKGYRGQKVSCPNLWEKSNTSACHRHCVSP
;
A
#
# COMPACT_ATOMS: atom_id res chain seq x y z
N ILE A 1 -5.49 44.71 31.78
CA ILE A 1 -5.91 43.99 30.56
C ILE A 1 -4.93 42.83 30.38
N ALA A 2 -5.35 41.62 30.76
CA ALA A 2 -4.51 40.43 30.69
C ALA A 2 -4.44 39.95 29.24
N LEU A 3 -3.24 39.87 28.67
CA LEU A 3 -3.00 39.21 27.40
C LEU A 3 -2.99 37.71 27.64
N THR A 4 -4.13 37.06 27.40
CA THR A 4 -4.20 35.61 27.28
C THR A 4 -3.43 35.20 26.03
N HIS A 5 -2.20 34.73 26.23
CA HIS A 5 -1.49 33.92 25.25
C HIS A 5 -2.35 32.69 24.93
N HIS A 6 -3.15 32.78 23.87
CA HIS A 6 -3.64 31.59 23.18
C HIS A 6 -2.42 30.92 22.59
N CYS A 7 -1.84 29.96 23.32
CA CYS A 7 -1.06 28.92 22.69
C CYS A 7 -1.99 28.22 21.70
N LEU A 8 -1.92 28.64 20.44
CA LEU A 8 -2.38 27.84 19.32
C LEU A 8 -1.63 26.51 19.44
N HIS A 9 -2.28 25.50 20.01
CA HIS A 9 -1.86 24.13 19.79
C HIS A 9 -1.80 23.98 18.27
N ALA A 10 -0.59 23.84 17.73
CA ALA A 10 -0.42 23.51 16.32
C ALA A 10 -1.18 22.19 16.10
N GLU A 11 -2.30 22.26 15.37
CA GLU A 11 -3.12 21.10 15.06
C GLU A 11 -2.23 20.13 14.28
N LYS A 12 -1.92 18.99 14.88
CA LYS A 12 -1.03 17.99 14.27
C LYS A 12 -1.76 17.37 13.10
N ARG A 13 -1.12 17.31 11.93
CA ARG A 13 -1.70 16.70 10.73
C ARG A 13 -1.73 15.19 10.92
N ASP A 14 -2.91 14.58 10.80
CA ASP A 14 -3.03 13.13 10.85
C ASP A 14 -2.52 12.47 9.58
N CYS A 15 -1.69 11.43 9.75
CA CYS A 15 -1.25 10.53 8.70
C CYS A 15 -1.67 9.09 9.05
N PRO A 16 -2.90 8.70 8.69
CA PRO A 16 -3.31 7.31 8.79
C PRO A 16 -2.59 6.46 7.74
N ILE A 17 -2.17 5.27 8.14
CA ILE A 17 -1.46 4.32 7.29
C ILE A 17 -2.07 2.95 7.48
N ASN A 18 -2.38 2.31 6.37
CA ASN A 18 -3.02 1.00 6.34
C ASN A 18 -2.01 0.00 5.79
N VAL A 19 -1.74 -1.06 6.54
CA VAL A 19 -0.90 -2.18 6.11
C VAL A 19 -1.78 -3.42 6.03
N TYR A 20 -1.93 -3.96 4.82
CA TYR A 20 -2.73 -5.14 4.56
C TYR A 20 -1.83 -6.34 4.26
N PHE A 21 -1.95 -7.42 5.01
CA PHE A 21 -1.20 -8.65 4.75
C PHE A 21 -2.04 -9.62 3.93
N ILE A 22 -1.48 -10.11 2.83
CA ILE A 22 -2.04 -11.17 2.00
C ILE A 22 -1.14 -12.39 2.17
N ILE A 23 -1.66 -13.46 2.75
CA ILE A 23 -0.87 -14.64 3.11
C ILE A 23 -1.25 -15.81 2.19
N ASP A 24 -0.29 -16.28 1.40
CA ASP A 24 -0.44 -17.50 0.63
C ASP A 24 -0.28 -18.74 1.54
N THR A 25 -1.36 -19.51 1.65
CA THR A 25 -1.44 -20.78 2.39
C THR A 25 -1.68 -21.95 1.44
N SER A 26 -1.23 -21.84 0.19
CA SER A 26 -1.24 -22.91 -0.79
C SER A 26 -0.15 -23.97 -0.53
N GLU A 27 -0.28 -25.12 -1.21
CA GLU A 27 0.72 -26.19 -1.19
C GLU A 27 2.08 -25.75 -1.71
N SER A 28 2.14 -24.88 -2.73
CA SER A 28 3.42 -24.42 -3.30
C SER A 28 4.26 -23.66 -2.29
N VAL A 29 3.63 -23.04 -1.29
CA VAL A 29 4.29 -22.39 -0.16
C VAL A 29 4.55 -23.37 0.99
N ALA A 30 3.53 -24.07 1.49
CA ALA A 30 3.69 -24.89 2.68
C ALA A 30 4.63 -26.09 2.48
N LEU A 31 4.67 -26.68 1.29
CA LEU A 31 5.50 -27.85 1.00
C LEU A 31 6.98 -27.53 0.74
N GLN A 32 7.40 -26.26 0.83
CA GLN A 32 8.80 -25.88 0.59
C GLN A 32 9.75 -26.31 1.70
N THR A 33 9.23 -26.55 2.91
CA THR A 33 10.03 -26.94 4.08
C THR A 33 9.41 -28.13 4.77
N VAL A 34 10.26 -28.98 5.38
CA VAL A 34 9.80 -30.09 6.22
C VAL A 34 10.09 -29.72 7.68
N PRO A 35 9.08 -29.73 8.58
CA PRO A 35 7.68 -30.13 8.37
C PRO A 35 6.83 -29.09 7.61
N ILE A 36 5.80 -29.56 6.90
CA ILE A 36 4.93 -28.79 5.98
C ILE A 36 4.32 -27.54 6.61
N GLN A 37 3.96 -27.57 7.90
CA GLN A 37 3.37 -26.40 8.59
C GLN A 37 4.40 -25.31 8.94
N SER A 38 5.70 -25.59 8.81
CA SER A 38 6.76 -24.73 9.33
C SER A 38 6.76 -23.34 8.72
N LEU A 39 6.43 -23.23 7.42
CA LEU A 39 6.49 -21.93 6.75
C LEU A 39 5.29 -21.04 7.07
N VAL A 40 4.10 -21.62 7.19
CA VAL A 40 2.91 -20.90 7.69
C VAL A 40 3.15 -20.43 9.13
N ASP A 41 3.78 -21.26 9.97
CA ASP A 41 4.17 -20.88 11.32
C ASP A 41 5.20 -19.75 11.33
N GLN A 42 6.16 -19.74 10.41
CA GLN A 42 7.13 -18.66 10.27
C GLN A 42 6.46 -17.35 9.84
N ILE A 43 5.50 -17.41 8.90
CA ILE A 43 4.67 -16.24 8.53
C ILE A 43 3.94 -15.69 9.76
N LYS A 44 3.33 -16.57 10.57
CA LYS A 44 2.65 -16.19 11.82
C LYS A 44 3.57 -15.58 12.87
N ARG A 45 4.88 -15.82 12.82
CA ARG A 45 5.87 -15.17 13.70
C ARG A 45 6.47 -13.90 13.09
N PHE A 46 6.61 -13.83 11.76
CA PHE A 46 7.11 -12.67 11.04
C PHE A 46 6.19 -11.45 11.17
N ILE A 47 4.88 -11.63 10.99
CA ILE A 47 3.93 -10.51 11.03
C ILE A 47 3.91 -9.79 12.40
N PRO A 48 3.92 -10.48 13.56
CA PRO A 48 4.11 -9.83 14.85
C PRO A 48 5.40 -9.01 14.94
N VAL A 49 6.53 -9.55 14.47
CA VAL A 49 7.81 -8.80 14.43
C VAL A 49 7.68 -7.53 13.59
N PHE A 50 7.01 -7.63 12.44
CA PHE A 50 6.73 -6.49 11.56
C PHE A 50 5.87 -5.43 12.24
N ILE A 51 4.72 -5.82 12.80
CA ILE A 51 3.77 -4.91 13.43
C ILE A 51 4.34 -4.27 14.70
N ASN A 52 5.17 -4.98 15.46
CA ASN A 52 5.79 -4.45 16.67
C ASN A 52 6.79 -3.33 16.37
N LYS A 53 7.44 -3.35 15.21
CA LYS A 53 8.33 -2.26 14.76
C LYS A 53 7.59 -1.02 14.24
N LEU A 54 6.29 -1.12 14.01
CA LEU A 54 5.46 0.03 13.60
C LEU A 54 4.92 0.74 14.83
N GLU A 55 5.60 1.79 15.26
CA GLU A 55 5.15 2.63 16.38
C GLU A 55 4.31 3.80 15.88
N ASN A 56 3.30 4.19 16.68
CA ASN A 56 2.59 5.44 16.45
C ASN A 56 3.55 6.57 16.86
N GLU A 57 4.13 7.24 15.88
CA GLU A 57 5.09 8.30 16.11
C GLU A 57 4.50 9.67 15.78
N VAL A 58 4.93 10.69 16.53
CA VAL A 58 4.71 12.07 16.15
C VAL A 58 5.96 12.55 15.41
N TYR A 59 5.90 12.55 14.08
CA TYR A 59 7.02 13.02 13.26
C TYR A 59 7.15 14.54 13.33
N GLN A 60 8.35 15.01 13.68
CA GLN A 60 8.71 16.44 13.79
C GLN A 60 7.75 17.29 14.64
N ASN A 61 7.06 16.67 15.60
CA ASN A 61 6.00 17.29 16.42
C ASN A 61 4.85 17.93 15.63
N GLN A 62 4.70 17.60 14.34
CA GLN A 62 3.74 18.20 13.41
C GLN A 62 2.81 17.17 12.74
N VAL A 63 3.25 15.93 12.58
CA VAL A 63 2.47 14.86 11.94
C VAL A 63 2.24 13.72 12.92
N SER A 64 1.00 13.26 13.04
CA SER A 64 0.61 12.11 13.87
C SER A 64 0.44 10.88 13.00
N ILE A 65 1.33 9.90 13.12
CA ILE A 65 1.25 8.64 12.36
C ILE A 65 0.37 7.66 13.12
N THR A 66 -0.66 7.13 12.46
CA THR A 66 -1.53 6.08 13.02
C THR A 66 -1.58 4.88 12.10
N TRP A 67 -1.46 3.69 12.68
CA TRP A 67 -1.42 2.44 11.93
C TRP A 67 -2.73 1.65 12.05
N ARG A 68 -3.19 1.09 10.93
CA ARG A 68 -4.25 0.08 10.89
C ARG A 68 -3.79 -1.14 10.11
N PHE A 69 -4.25 -2.31 10.54
CA PHE A 69 -3.82 -3.60 10.03
C PHE A 69 -5.02 -4.39 9.50
N GLY A 70 -4.90 -4.90 8.28
CA GLY A 70 -5.88 -5.75 7.60
C GLY A 70 -5.22 -7.04 7.13
N GLY A 71 -6.01 -8.08 6.93
CA GLY A 71 -5.44 -9.40 6.70
C GLY A 71 -6.39 -10.41 6.07
N LEU A 72 -5.89 -11.08 5.03
CA LEU A 72 -6.51 -12.27 4.46
C LEU A 72 -5.46 -13.34 4.21
N HIS A 73 -5.89 -14.58 4.11
CA HIS A 73 -5.08 -15.69 3.64
C HIS A 73 -5.81 -16.44 2.52
N TYR A 74 -5.07 -17.12 1.65
CA TYR A 74 -5.66 -17.71 0.47
C TYR A 74 -4.93 -18.96 -0.05
N SER A 75 -5.68 -19.76 -0.82
CA SER A 75 -5.17 -20.78 -1.73
C SER A 75 -6.03 -20.74 -3.01
N ASP A 76 -6.95 -21.68 -3.23
CA ASP A 76 -8.03 -21.60 -4.23
C ASP A 76 -9.25 -20.80 -3.73
N VAL A 77 -9.34 -20.58 -2.42
CA VAL A 77 -10.32 -19.72 -1.77
C VAL A 77 -9.62 -18.61 -1.01
N VAL A 78 -10.34 -17.50 -0.79
CA VAL A 78 -9.84 -16.34 -0.05
C VAL A 78 -10.61 -16.22 1.26
N GLU A 79 -9.90 -16.14 2.37
CA GLU A 79 -10.47 -15.97 3.70
C GLU A 79 -9.93 -14.72 4.37
N ILE A 80 -10.83 -13.80 4.70
CA ILE A 80 -10.51 -12.55 5.38
C ILE A 80 -10.51 -12.83 6.89
N TYR A 81 -9.33 -12.91 7.51
CA TYR A 81 -9.25 -13.12 8.95
C TYR A 81 -9.39 -11.83 9.74
N SER A 82 -9.01 -10.67 9.17
CA SER A 82 -9.19 -9.38 9.82
C SER A 82 -9.55 -8.25 8.85
N PRO A 83 -10.67 -7.52 9.09
CA PRO A 83 -10.84 -6.19 8.50
C PRO A 83 -9.77 -5.23 9.04
N LEU A 84 -9.70 -4.00 8.50
CA LEU A 84 -8.75 -3.01 9.01
C LEU A 84 -9.09 -2.64 10.45
N THR A 85 -8.10 -2.74 11.33
CA THR A 85 -8.24 -2.38 12.75
C THR A 85 -6.99 -1.67 13.24
N SER A 86 -7.15 -0.69 14.14
CA SER A 86 -6.03 -0.07 14.86
C SER A 86 -5.56 -0.90 16.06
N SER A 87 -6.32 -1.92 16.46
CA SER A 87 -5.97 -2.80 17.58
C SER A 87 -5.01 -3.91 17.10
N LYS A 88 -3.73 -3.78 17.47
CA LYS A 88 -2.70 -4.81 17.24
C LYS A 88 -3.12 -6.15 17.85
N ASP A 89 -3.63 -6.15 19.08
CA ASP A 89 -4.01 -7.39 19.78
C ASP A 89 -5.17 -8.11 19.09
N THR A 90 -6.20 -7.36 18.65
CA THR A 90 -7.32 -7.93 17.90
C THR A 90 -6.85 -8.52 16.58
N TYR A 91 -5.95 -7.83 15.88
CA TYR A 91 -5.38 -8.30 14.63
C TYR A 91 -4.56 -9.59 14.82
N LEU A 92 -3.64 -9.59 15.80
CA LEU A 92 -2.75 -10.72 16.07
C LEU A 92 -3.51 -11.95 16.57
N THR A 93 -4.54 -11.76 17.40
CA THR A 93 -5.41 -12.87 17.84
C THR A 93 -6.06 -13.57 16.65
N LYS A 94 -6.56 -12.80 15.68
CA LYS A 94 -7.16 -13.33 14.44
C LYS A 94 -6.13 -13.98 13.52
N LEU A 95 -4.94 -13.38 13.42
CA LEU A 95 -3.82 -13.95 12.68
C LEU A 95 -3.44 -15.34 13.19
N TYR A 96 -3.34 -15.54 14.51
CA TYR A 96 -2.94 -16.85 15.03
C TYR A 96 -3.98 -17.94 14.76
N ALA A 97 -5.26 -17.56 14.62
CA ALA A 97 -6.38 -18.46 14.37
C ALA A 97 -6.52 -18.91 12.89
N ILE A 98 -5.74 -18.38 11.94
CA ILE A 98 -5.80 -18.81 10.54
C ILE A 98 -5.40 -20.30 10.43
N ASN A 99 -6.06 -21.01 9.53
CA ASN A 99 -5.78 -22.42 9.25
C ASN A 99 -5.23 -22.57 7.85
N TYR A 100 -4.34 -23.54 7.65
CA TYR A 100 -3.79 -23.85 6.33
C TYR A 100 -4.88 -24.41 5.41
N LEU A 101 -4.98 -23.87 4.19
CA LEU A 101 -5.99 -24.28 3.20
C LEU A 101 -5.46 -25.34 2.22
N GLY A 102 -4.26 -25.12 1.67
CA GLY A 102 -3.49 -26.14 0.95
C GLY A 102 -4.05 -26.64 -0.37
N ARG A 103 -4.82 -25.87 -1.14
CA ARG A 103 -5.32 -26.34 -2.43
C ARG A 103 -5.30 -25.21 -3.45
N GLY A 104 -4.49 -25.33 -4.51
CA GLY A 104 -4.39 -24.31 -5.57
C GLY A 104 -3.87 -22.95 -5.07
N THR A 105 -3.68 -22.02 -6.01
CA THR A 105 -3.12 -20.69 -5.74
C THR A 105 -3.75 -19.66 -6.67
N PHE A 106 -4.79 -18.97 -6.18
CA PHE A 106 -5.56 -17.93 -6.88
C PHE A 106 -5.22 -16.54 -6.33
N THR A 107 -3.98 -16.12 -6.59
CA THR A 107 -3.43 -14.83 -6.12
C THR A 107 -4.21 -13.63 -6.66
N ASP A 108 -4.80 -13.75 -7.85
CA ASP A 108 -5.64 -12.71 -8.44
C ASP A 108 -6.87 -12.41 -7.58
N CYS A 109 -7.56 -13.44 -7.10
CA CYS A 109 -8.70 -13.29 -6.21
C CYS A 109 -8.31 -12.68 -4.86
N ALA A 110 -7.15 -13.05 -4.33
CA ALA A 110 -6.64 -12.49 -3.08
C ALA A 110 -6.39 -10.98 -3.20
N ILE A 111 -5.73 -10.54 -4.29
CA ILE A 111 -5.47 -9.12 -4.55
C ILE A 111 -6.79 -8.36 -4.81
N SER A 112 -7.74 -8.95 -5.55
CA SER A 112 -9.05 -8.34 -5.78
C SER A 112 -9.81 -8.11 -4.47
N ASN A 113 -9.90 -9.13 -3.60
CA ASN A 113 -10.60 -9.04 -2.31
C ASN A 113 -9.97 -8.01 -1.36
N MET A 114 -8.63 -7.93 -1.32
CA MET A 114 -7.93 -6.92 -0.53
C MET A 114 -8.25 -5.51 -1.04
N THR A 115 -8.22 -5.32 -2.37
CA THR A 115 -8.51 -4.03 -3.00
C THR A 115 -9.93 -3.58 -2.69
N GLU A 116 -10.92 -4.48 -2.81
CA GLU A 116 -12.32 -4.23 -2.48
C GLU A 116 -12.53 -3.91 -0.99
N GLN A 117 -11.80 -4.57 -0.09
CA GLN A 117 -11.87 -4.27 1.34
C GLN A 117 -11.32 -2.89 1.70
N ILE A 118 -10.15 -2.52 1.16
CA ILE A 118 -9.57 -1.19 1.41
C ILE A 118 -10.51 -0.11 0.87
N GLN A 119 -11.09 -0.33 -0.31
CA GLN A 119 -12.03 0.58 -0.93
C GLN A 119 -13.34 0.72 -0.15
N SER A 120 -13.96 -0.40 0.23
CA SER A 120 -15.26 -0.41 0.93
C SER A 120 -15.18 0.19 2.33
N GLN A 121 -14.04 0.06 3.01
CA GLN A 121 -13.80 0.70 4.31
C GLN A 121 -13.41 2.18 4.18
N MET A 122 -13.40 2.72 2.95
CA MET A 122 -12.98 4.08 2.60
C MET A 122 -11.69 4.45 3.32
N ALA A 123 -10.73 3.52 3.39
CA ALA A 123 -9.62 3.62 4.33
C ALA A 123 -8.81 4.91 4.06
N PRO A 124 -8.87 5.93 4.95
CA PRO A 124 -8.10 7.14 4.74
C PRO A 124 -6.60 6.86 4.79
N GLY A 125 -5.84 7.67 4.06
CA GLY A 125 -4.38 7.71 4.16
C GLY A 125 -3.63 6.86 3.16
N VAL A 126 -2.42 6.45 3.52
CA VAL A 126 -1.52 5.69 2.63
C VAL A 126 -1.78 4.20 2.78
N ASN A 127 -2.02 3.52 1.65
CA ASN A 127 -2.32 2.09 1.63
C ASN A 127 -1.12 1.28 1.14
N PHE A 128 -0.70 0.32 1.94
CA PHE A 128 0.30 -0.67 1.58
C PHE A 128 -0.29 -2.07 1.68
N ALA A 129 0.12 -2.96 0.79
CA ALA A 129 -0.10 -4.39 0.95
C ALA A 129 1.24 -5.13 0.97
N VAL A 130 1.38 -6.08 1.88
CA VAL A 130 2.50 -7.01 1.95
C VAL A 130 1.98 -8.37 1.51
N VAL A 131 2.31 -8.74 0.27
CA VAL A 131 1.89 -10.01 -0.34
C VAL A 131 2.97 -11.05 -0.08
N ILE A 132 2.63 -12.05 0.72
CA ILE A 132 3.52 -13.14 1.09
C ILE A 132 3.13 -14.36 0.24
N THR A 133 3.97 -14.71 -0.73
CA THR A 133 3.74 -15.80 -1.69
C THR A 133 5.05 -16.22 -2.33
N ASP A 134 5.11 -17.43 -2.87
CA ASP A 134 6.23 -17.88 -3.70
C ASP A 134 6.08 -17.44 -5.18
N GLY A 135 4.96 -16.80 -5.53
CA GLY A 135 4.70 -16.22 -6.86
C GLY A 135 4.10 -17.21 -7.86
N HIS A 136 3.95 -18.48 -7.52
CA HIS A 136 3.29 -19.46 -8.38
C HIS A 136 1.77 -19.27 -8.34
N VAL A 137 1.11 -19.54 -9.46
CA VAL A 137 -0.35 -19.54 -9.56
C VAL A 137 -0.82 -20.83 -10.22
N THR A 138 -1.94 -21.38 -9.77
CA THR A 138 -2.55 -22.56 -10.41
C THR A 138 -3.78 -22.21 -11.24
N GLY A 139 -4.26 -20.97 -11.14
CA GLY A 139 -5.41 -20.46 -11.89
C GLY A 139 -5.61 -18.97 -11.69
N SER A 140 -6.55 -18.40 -12.43
CA SER A 140 -6.89 -16.97 -12.34
C SER A 140 -8.38 -16.70 -12.60
N PRO A 141 -9.29 -17.20 -11.73
CA PRO A 141 -10.72 -17.04 -11.94
C PRO A 141 -11.21 -15.59 -11.70
N CYS A 142 -10.37 -14.73 -11.11
CA CYS A 142 -10.65 -13.32 -10.89
C CYS A 142 -9.95 -12.40 -11.91
N GLY A 143 -9.59 -12.91 -13.09
CA GLY A 143 -9.14 -12.07 -14.22
C GLY A 143 -7.64 -11.85 -14.32
N GLY A 144 -6.83 -12.56 -13.53
CA GLY A 144 -5.36 -12.60 -13.71
C GLY A 144 -4.58 -11.77 -12.69
N MET A 145 -3.48 -12.35 -12.20
CA MET A 145 -2.66 -11.78 -11.13
C MET A 145 -2.12 -10.39 -11.49
N LYS A 146 -1.52 -10.25 -12.68
CA LYS A 146 -1.00 -8.97 -13.17
C LYS A 146 -2.08 -7.89 -13.25
N MET A 147 -3.26 -8.23 -13.78
CA MET A 147 -4.38 -7.28 -13.89
C MET A 147 -4.81 -6.80 -12.50
N GLN A 148 -5.06 -7.73 -11.57
CA GLN A 148 -5.52 -7.33 -10.23
C GLN A 148 -4.45 -6.53 -9.47
N ALA A 149 -3.16 -6.83 -9.68
CA ALA A 149 -2.07 -6.01 -9.15
C ALA A 149 -2.08 -4.59 -9.73
N GLU A 150 -2.26 -4.43 -11.05
CA GLU A 150 -2.39 -3.12 -11.70
C GLU A 150 -3.60 -2.34 -11.16
N ARG A 151 -4.76 -2.99 -11.02
CA ARG A 151 -5.96 -2.38 -10.44
C ARG A 151 -5.73 -1.89 -9.02
N ALA A 152 -5.05 -2.69 -8.18
CA ALA A 152 -4.72 -2.28 -6.82
C ALA A 152 -3.79 -1.05 -6.80
N ARG A 153 -2.82 -0.98 -7.72
CA ARG A 153 -1.93 0.19 -7.87
C ARG A 153 -2.68 1.43 -8.32
N ASP A 154 -3.61 1.30 -9.26
CA ASP A 154 -4.46 2.41 -9.72
C ASP A 154 -5.35 2.97 -8.60
N MET A 155 -5.72 2.11 -7.64
CA MET A 155 -6.40 2.49 -6.40
C MET A 155 -5.46 3.08 -5.33
N GLY A 156 -4.19 3.31 -5.66
CA GLY A 156 -3.20 3.93 -4.78
C GLY A 156 -2.60 2.98 -3.74
N ILE A 157 -2.78 1.66 -3.90
CA ILE A 157 -2.21 0.65 -3.00
C ILE A 157 -0.79 0.30 -3.46
N LYS A 158 0.18 0.38 -2.54
CA LYS A 158 1.58 0.04 -2.78
C LYS A 158 1.83 -1.41 -2.36
N LEU A 159 2.06 -2.28 -3.33
CA LEU A 159 2.25 -3.71 -3.16
C LEU A 159 3.74 -4.04 -2.97
N PHE A 160 4.08 -4.65 -1.84
CA PHE A 160 5.33 -5.36 -1.62
C PHE A 160 5.13 -6.84 -1.90
N ALA A 161 6.07 -7.46 -2.61
CA ALA A 161 6.12 -8.91 -2.78
C ALA A 161 7.23 -9.49 -1.90
N VAL A 162 6.86 -10.33 -0.95
CA VAL A 162 7.75 -10.95 0.04
C VAL A 162 7.67 -12.45 -0.12
N ALA A 163 8.83 -13.07 -0.35
CA ALA A 163 8.92 -14.50 -0.45
C ALA A 163 8.80 -15.16 0.93
N PRO A 164 8.17 -16.33 1.06
CA PRO A 164 8.21 -17.05 2.30
C PRO A 164 9.59 -17.72 2.50
N SER A 165 10.24 -18.18 1.43
CA SER A 165 11.62 -18.74 1.45
C SER A 165 12.40 -18.36 0.18
N GLU A 166 13.57 -18.97 -0.07
CA GLU A 166 14.34 -18.72 -1.30
C GLU A 166 13.73 -19.34 -2.57
N ASN A 167 12.91 -20.38 -2.44
CA ASN A 167 12.34 -21.07 -3.60
C ASN A 167 11.11 -20.32 -4.12
N VAL A 168 11.29 -19.54 -5.19
CA VAL A 168 10.27 -18.63 -5.71
C VAL A 168 10.22 -18.58 -7.23
N TYR A 169 9.04 -18.23 -7.74
CA TYR A 169 8.85 -17.74 -9.09
C TYR A 169 9.00 -16.22 -9.15
N GLU A 170 10.22 -15.76 -9.37
CA GLU A 170 10.58 -14.34 -9.31
C GLU A 170 9.76 -13.46 -10.29
N GLN A 171 9.43 -13.97 -11.47
CA GLN A 171 8.60 -13.21 -12.41
C GLN A 171 7.19 -12.97 -11.85
N GLY A 172 6.59 -13.96 -11.20
CA GLY A 172 5.28 -13.79 -10.54
C GLY A 172 5.33 -12.76 -9.42
N LEU A 173 6.39 -12.78 -8.61
CA LEU A 173 6.59 -11.78 -7.55
C LEU A 173 6.74 -10.35 -8.12
N ARG A 174 7.41 -10.19 -9.26
CA ARG A 174 7.53 -8.90 -9.95
C ARG A 174 6.22 -8.44 -10.58
N GLU A 175 5.37 -9.35 -11.03
CA GLU A 175 4.02 -8.99 -11.51
C GLU A 175 3.14 -8.42 -10.41
N ILE A 176 3.34 -8.85 -9.16
CA ILE A 176 2.65 -8.33 -7.97
C ILE A 176 3.24 -6.99 -7.54
N ALA A 177 4.56 -6.94 -7.30
CA ALA A 177 5.22 -5.80 -6.67
C ALA A 177 5.06 -4.50 -7.47
N ASN A 178 5.02 -3.37 -6.75
CA ASN A 178 5.12 -2.06 -7.39
C ASN A 178 6.50 -1.84 -8.05
N LEU A 179 6.55 -0.87 -8.96
CA LEU A 179 7.79 -0.31 -9.46
C LEU A 179 8.24 0.87 -8.56
N PRO A 180 9.55 1.11 -8.42
CA PRO A 180 10.68 0.30 -8.89
C PRO A 180 10.87 -0.98 -8.04
N HIS A 181 11.24 -2.10 -8.66
CA HIS A 181 11.34 -3.40 -7.98
C HIS A 181 12.43 -3.43 -6.89
N GLU A 182 13.44 -2.58 -7.02
CA GLU A 182 14.50 -2.33 -6.03
C GLU A 182 13.95 -1.81 -4.69
N LEU A 183 12.71 -1.30 -4.66
CA LEU A 183 12.03 -0.87 -3.45
C LEU A 183 10.98 -1.88 -2.97
N TYR A 184 10.19 -2.45 -3.88
CA TYR A 184 8.99 -3.22 -3.51
C TYR A 184 9.14 -4.74 -3.57
N ARG A 185 10.20 -5.26 -4.19
CA ARG A 185 10.51 -6.69 -4.23
C ARG A 185 11.87 -6.99 -3.60
N ASN A 186 12.91 -6.26 -3.97
CA ASN A 186 14.29 -6.23 -3.43
C ASN A 186 14.80 -7.50 -2.72
N ASN A 187 14.51 -8.69 -3.26
CA ASN A 187 14.80 -9.99 -2.63
C ASN A 187 14.32 -10.12 -1.17
N TYR A 188 13.16 -9.55 -0.83
CA TYR A 188 12.51 -9.75 0.45
C TYR A 188 12.12 -11.22 0.65
N ALA A 189 12.51 -11.78 1.79
CA ALA A 189 12.13 -13.11 2.23
C ALA A 189 11.80 -13.09 3.73
N ILE A 190 10.88 -13.95 4.17
CA ILE A 190 10.52 -14.07 5.58
C ILE A 190 11.61 -14.76 6.38
N THR A 191 12.29 -15.71 5.76
CA THR A 191 13.32 -16.53 6.38
C THR A 191 14.70 -16.12 5.89
N GLN A 192 15.70 -16.27 6.74
CA GLN A 192 17.09 -16.14 6.31
C GLN A 192 17.45 -17.28 5.35
N LYS A 193 18.48 -17.04 4.54
CA LYS A 193 19.02 -18.07 3.65
C LYS A 193 19.48 -19.28 4.46
N ASP A 194 19.10 -20.48 4.01
CA ASP A 194 19.47 -21.77 4.61
C ASP A 194 19.02 -22.00 6.07
N THR A 195 18.19 -21.11 6.64
CA THR A 195 17.60 -21.30 7.97
C THR A 195 16.10 -21.03 7.97
N LEU A 196 15.43 -21.43 9.05
CA LEU A 196 14.01 -21.14 9.30
C LEU A 196 13.86 -19.99 10.31
N ASP A 197 14.93 -19.20 10.48
CA ASP A 197 14.91 -18.03 11.34
C ASP A 197 14.36 -16.84 10.58
N ILE A 198 13.58 -16.01 11.27
CA ILE A 198 12.97 -14.82 10.69
C ILE A 198 14.07 -13.84 10.25
N ASP A 199 13.99 -13.37 9.01
CA ASP A 199 14.83 -12.29 8.51
C ASP A 199 14.27 -10.93 8.96
N VAL A 200 14.75 -10.49 10.12
CA VAL A 200 14.40 -9.20 10.71
C VAL A 200 14.85 -8.01 9.83
N ASN A 201 15.90 -8.18 9.03
CA ASN A 201 16.41 -7.13 8.13
C ASN A 201 15.45 -6.89 6.95
N THR A 202 14.76 -7.92 6.46
CA THR A 202 13.68 -7.74 5.48
C THR A 202 12.59 -6.81 6.02
N THR A 203 12.17 -6.99 7.27
CA THR A 203 11.21 -6.08 7.93
C THR A 203 11.72 -4.65 7.97
N ASP A 204 12.96 -4.43 8.41
CA ASP A 204 13.53 -3.07 8.51
C ASP A 204 13.58 -2.36 7.17
N ARG A 205 13.98 -3.07 6.10
CA ARG A 205 14.05 -2.52 4.74
C ARG A 205 12.66 -2.16 4.21
N ILE A 206 11.65 -2.98 4.45
CA ILE A 206 10.26 -2.68 4.02
C ILE A 206 9.73 -1.46 4.77
N ILE A 207 9.87 -1.42 6.10
CA ILE A 207 9.41 -0.29 6.93
C ILE A 207 10.12 1.00 6.50
N GLN A 208 11.42 0.94 6.21
CA GLN A 208 12.18 2.07 5.69
C GLN A 208 11.56 2.61 4.38
N VAL A 209 11.22 1.74 3.42
CA VAL A 209 10.54 2.14 2.18
C VAL A 209 9.16 2.74 2.45
N MET A 210 8.39 2.15 3.38
CA MET A 210 7.08 2.69 3.77
C MET A 210 7.23 4.13 4.27
N CYS A 211 8.14 4.39 5.21
CA CYS A 211 8.41 5.72 5.78
C CYS A 211 8.83 6.75 4.74
N TYR A 212 9.70 6.40 3.79
CA TYR A 212 10.11 7.34 2.73
C TYR A 212 9.01 7.65 1.70
N LYS A 213 8.01 6.78 1.56
CA LYS A 213 6.93 6.93 0.58
C LYS A 213 5.61 7.42 1.18
N MET A 214 5.63 7.95 2.40
CA MET A 214 4.47 8.58 3.03
C MET A 214 4.28 10.02 2.51
N SER A 215 3.35 10.20 1.57
CA SER A 215 3.03 11.54 1.01
C SER A 215 2.46 12.52 2.04
N CYS A 216 1.93 12.01 3.16
CA CYS A 216 1.48 12.84 4.28
C CYS A 216 2.62 13.55 5.03
N LEU A 217 3.88 13.11 4.85
CA LEU A 217 5.07 13.75 5.40
C LEU A 217 5.58 14.90 4.53
N GLU A 218 5.04 15.07 3.32
CA GLU A 218 5.37 16.19 2.45
C GLU A 218 4.71 17.47 3.00
N ILE A 219 5.53 18.37 3.54
CA ILE A 219 5.12 19.71 3.94
C ILE A 219 4.98 20.54 2.66
N ALA A 220 3.77 20.99 2.36
CA ALA A 220 3.54 21.87 1.22
C ALA A 220 4.40 23.13 1.38
N GLY A 221 5.26 23.39 0.40
CA GLY A 221 6.00 24.65 0.34
C GLY A 221 5.05 25.84 0.28
N PRO A 222 5.51 27.05 0.67
CA PRO A 222 4.70 28.25 0.52
C PRO A 222 4.21 28.38 -0.94
N PRO A 223 3.00 28.91 -1.18
CA PRO A 223 2.50 29.12 -2.53
C PRO A 223 3.54 29.86 -3.38
N GLY A 224 3.82 29.34 -4.57
CA GLY A 224 4.74 29.98 -5.50
C GLY A 224 4.29 31.42 -5.80
N PRO A 225 5.22 32.33 -6.12
CA PRO A 225 4.87 33.69 -6.49
C PRO A 225 3.87 33.69 -7.64
N LYS A 226 2.86 34.58 -7.57
CA LYS A 226 1.90 34.75 -8.66
C LYS A 226 2.65 34.96 -9.98
N GLY A 227 2.38 34.10 -10.97
CA GLY A 227 2.98 34.21 -12.29
C GLY A 227 2.73 35.59 -12.90
N TYR A 228 3.70 36.09 -13.67
CA TYR A 228 3.57 37.37 -14.33
C TYR A 228 2.33 37.39 -15.23
N ARG A 229 1.58 38.49 -15.15
CA ARG A 229 0.42 38.72 -16.02
C ARG A 229 0.91 38.75 -17.46
N GLY A 230 0.42 37.82 -18.29
CA GLY A 230 0.79 37.76 -19.71
C GLY A 230 0.55 39.10 -20.40
N GLN A 231 1.47 39.49 -21.28
CA GLN A 231 1.35 40.71 -22.07
C GLN A 231 0.09 40.57 -22.94
N LYS A 232 -0.88 41.47 -22.74
CA LYS A 232 -1.99 41.61 -23.69
C LYS A 232 -1.40 42.14 -24.99
N VAL A 233 -1.28 41.26 -25.99
CA VAL A 233 -1.08 41.69 -27.37
C VAL A 233 -2.33 42.42 -27.83
N SER A 234 -2.17 43.66 -28.28
CA SER A 234 -3.22 44.42 -28.94
C SER A 234 -3.48 43.82 -30.31
N CYS A 235 -4.72 43.40 -30.57
CA CYS A 235 -5.14 43.11 -31.94
C CYS A 235 -4.94 44.38 -32.79
N PRO A 236 -4.21 44.31 -33.92
CA PRO A 236 -4.12 45.42 -34.85
C PRO A 236 -5.50 45.80 -35.38
N ASN A 237 -5.81 47.09 -35.37
CA ASN A 237 -6.98 47.63 -36.05
C ASN A 237 -6.77 47.50 -37.57
N LEU A 238 -7.23 46.39 -38.17
CA LEU A 238 -7.54 46.36 -39.60
C LEU A 238 -9.05 46.55 -39.75
N TRP A 239 -9.45 47.80 -40.03
CA TRP A 239 -10.74 48.09 -40.65
C TRP A 239 -10.53 48.22 -42.16
N GLU A 240 -10.85 47.17 -42.91
CA GLU A 240 -11.43 47.35 -44.24
C GLU A 240 -12.41 46.21 -44.58
N LYS A 241 -13.69 46.52 -44.34
CA LYS A 241 -14.93 46.06 -45.01
C LYS A 241 -14.95 44.67 -45.68
N SER A 242 -15.69 43.72 -45.08
CA SER A 242 -16.96 43.19 -45.64
C SER A 242 -17.55 42.02 -44.82
N ASN A 243 -18.82 42.15 -44.44
CA ASN A 243 -19.83 41.12 -44.12
C ASN A 243 -19.63 40.09 -42.98
N THR A 244 -20.19 40.47 -41.82
CA THR A 244 -21.15 39.70 -40.98
C THR A 244 -21.02 38.17 -40.85
N SER A 245 -20.53 37.69 -39.69
CA SER A 245 -21.34 36.93 -38.72
C SER A 245 -20.51 36.46 -37.50
N ALA A 246 -20.74 37.13 -36.36
CA ALA A 246 -20.74 36.63 -34.98
C ALA A 246 -19.64 35.66 -34.46
N CYS A 247 -18.66 36.22 -33.73
CA CYS A 247 -18.12 35.58 -32.52
C CYS A 247 -18.66 36.35 -31.30
N HIS A 248 -19.58 35.74 -30.56
CA HIS A 248 -20.08 36.27 -29.30
C HIS A 248 -19.13 35.94 -28.14
N ARG A 249 -18.98 36.94 -27.27
CA ARG A 249 -18.18 36.96 -26.05
C ARG A 249 -18.97 36.30 -24.92
N HIS A 250 -18.29 35.67 -23.96
CA HIS A 250 -18.13 36.24 -22.62
C HIS A 250 -17.41 35.27 -21.68
N CYS A 251 -16.22 35.66 -21.24
CA CYS A 251 -15.77 35.44 -19.87
C CYS A 251 -16.36 36.56 -19.01
N VAL A 252 -17.10 36.22 -17.95
CA VAL A 252 -17.22 37.04 -16.74
C VAL A 252 -17.37 36.07 -15.56
N SER A 253 -16.31 35.97 -14.75
CA SER A 253 -16.38 35.52 -13.35
C SER A 253 -16.92 36.67 -12.49
N PRO A 254 -17.44 36.39 -11.29
CA PRO A 254 -16.55 36.35 -10.12
C PRO A 254 -16.22 34.96 -9.62
#